data_AF-A0A1X7G5N1-F1
#
_entry.id   AF-A0A1X7G5N1-F1
#
_cell.length_a   1.000
_cell.length_b   1.000
_cell.length_c   1.000
_cell.angle_alpha   90.00
_cell.angle_beta   90.00
_cell.angle_gamma   90.00
#
_symmetry.space_group_name_H-M   'P 1'
#
loop_
_entity.id
_entity.type
_entity.pdbx_description
1 polymer ?
#
loop_
_entity_poly.entity_id
_entity_poly.type
_entity_poly.pdbx_seq_one_letter_code
_entity_poly.pdbx_strand_id
1 'polypeptide(L)'
;MGYLNHSPYWGYPSYRQARPSVLLDMKRGDVNGDGVLDTVYLVGNKEDPTSMFADHITIIIEDGATKQTTAVHPPDNAGYNAGLFLGDFNKDRVADIFLGMESGGSGGYGFFYIYSFRNNHLHELFNVQKYNELYQFKVNYEDFYKVSVGSPQLDILFTIDISNRGYDYLSPLYTDQGKLKQPVSGEVLALGALYPIVTDIKGSSYDLLALQRIIGPTNADTLGYVENLLSWDGSAFKSVRLTVSILGTKLIALY
;
A
#
# COMPACT_ATOMS: atom_id res chain seq x y z
N MET A 1 -35.75 -41.59 -34.65
CA MET A 1 -36.39 -41.40 -33.33
C MET A 1 -36.00 -42.60 -32.48
N GLY A 2 -35.04 -42.59 -31.57
CA GLY A 2 -34.46 -41.50 -30.77
C GLY A 2 -34.80 -41.73 -29.30
N TYR A 3 -34.13 -42.67 -28.64
CA TYR A 3 -34.16 -42.81 -27.18
C TYR A 3 -32.72 -42.96 -26.70
N LEU A 4 -32.15 -41.87 -26.21
CA LEU A 4 -30.87 -41.81 -25.50
C LEU A 4 -31.17 -41.76 -24.00
N ASN A 5 -30.52 -42.66 -23.27
CA ASN A 5 -30.47 -42.69 -21.81
C ASN A 5 -30.01 -41.32 -21.25
N HIS A 6 -30.77 -40.77 -20.31
CA HIS A 6 -30.28 -39.72 -19.42
C HIS A 6 -29.56 -40.37 -18.23
N SER A 7 -28.24 -40.17 -18.16
CA SER A 7 -27.45 -40.43 -16.97
C SER A 7 -27.23 -39.09 -16.24
N PRO A 8 -27.60 -38.95 -14.96
CA PRO A 8 -27.32 -37.74 -14.20
C PRO A 8 -25.86 -37.73 -13.74
N TYR A 9 -25.10 -36.76 -14.24
CA TYR A 9 -23.75 -36.49 -13.75
C TYR A 9 -23.83 -35.94 -12.31
N TRP A 10 -23.48 -36.78 -11.34
CA TRP A 10 -23.17 -36.36 -9.99
C TRP A 10 -21.84 -35.61 -9.99
N GLY A 11 -21.89 -34.30 -9.73
CA GLY A 11 -20.69 -33.51 -9.45
C GLY A 11 -20.13 -33.90 -8.08
N TYR A 12 -18.93 -34.45 -8.06
CA TYR A 12 -18.18 -34.65 -6.82
C TYR A 12 -17.77 -33.28 -6.27
N PRO A 13 -17.95 -33.00 -4.96
CA PRO A 13 -17.35 -31.83 -4.35
C PRO A 13 -15.83 -31.98 -4.45
N SER A 14 -15.18 -31.05 -5.14
CA SER A 14 -13.72 -30.97 -5.15
C SER A 14 -13.26 -30.63 -3.74
N TYR A 15 -12.78 -31.64 -3.02
CA TYR A 15 -11.92 -31.43 -1.86
C TYR A 15 -10.67 -30.71 -2.36
N ARG A 16 -10.64 -29.38 -2.24
CA ARG A 16 -9.38 -28.63 -2.32
C ARG A 16 -8.52 -29.15 -1.18
N GLN A 17 -7.53 -29.95 -1.54
CA GLN A 17 -6.45 -30.34 -0.65
C GLN A 17 -5.90 -29.06 -0.02
N ALA A 18 -5.85 -28.98 1.31
CA ALA A 18 -5.28 -27.83 2.00
C ALA A 18 -3.84 -27.64 1.48
N ARG A 19 -3.57 -26.50 0.85
CA ARG A 19 -2.25 -26.18 0.32
C ARG A 19 -1.28 -26.14 1.51
N PRO A 20 -0.10 -26.78 1.42
CA PRO A 20 0.87 -26.70 2.51
C PRO A 20 1.30 -25.24 2.67
N SER A 21 1.23 -24.75 3.91
CA SER A 21 1.77 -23.45 4.26
C SER A 21 3.29 -23.48 4.16
N VAL A 22 3.88 -22.46 3.54
CA VAL A 22 5.32 -22.32 3.32
C VAL A 22 5.83 -21.05 4.00
N LEU A 23 7.12 -21.05 4.35
CA LEU A 23 7.81 -19.86 4.82
C LEU A 23 7.98 -18.86 3.66
N LEU A 24 7.46 -17.65 3.85
CA LEU A 24 7.55 -16.54 2.90
C LEU A 24 8.71 -15.60 3.25
N ASP A 25 8.87 -15.29 4.53
CA ASP A 25 9.96 -14.46 5.06
C ASP A 25 10.22 -14.79 6.54
N MET A 26 11.40 -14.42 7.04
CA MET A 26 11.78 -14.55 8.45
C MET A 26 12.62 -13.35 8.86
N LYS A 27 12.35 -12.81 10.05
CA LYS A 27 13.16 -11.78 10.70
C LYS A 27 13.41 -12.15 12.16
N ARG A 28 14.50 -11.62 12.72
CA ARG A 28 14.90 -11.84 14.10
C ARG A 28 15.18 -10.50 14.77
N GLY A 29 14.61 -10.26 15.94
CA GLY A 29 14.67 -8.98 16.65
C GLY A 29 13.96 -9.09 18.00
N ASP A 30 14.31 -8.23 18.95
CA ASP A 30 13.55 -8.09 20.20
C ASP A 30 12.27 -7.28 19.88
N VAL A 31 11.13 -7.98 19.80
CA VAL A 31 9.83 -7.38 19.45
C VAL A 31 8.88 -7.29 20.64
N ASN A 32 9.21 -7.96 21.74
CA ASN A 32 8.44 -7.88 22.99
C ASN A 32 9.09 -6.93 24.04
N GLY A 33 10.35 -6.53 23.85
CA GLY A 33 11.09 -5.59 24.70
C GLY A 33 11.77 -6.20 25.93
N ASP A 34 11.98 -7.52 25.96
CA ASP A 34 12.62 -8.21 27.09
C ASP A 34 14.15 -8.33 26.98
N GLY A 35 14.73 -7.86 25.86
CA GLY A 35 16.16 -7.91 25.57
C GLY A 35 16.65 -9.23 24.96
N VAL A 36 15.77 -10.22 24.76
CA VAL A 36 16.05 -11.49 24.09
C VAL A 36 15.53 -11.44 22.65
N LEU A 37 16.29 -11.99 21.71
CA LEU A 37 15.89 -11.97 20.30
C LEU A 37 14.79 -12.99 20.01
N ASP A 38 13.64 -12.50 19.57
CA ASP A 38 12.51 -13.26 19.05
C ASP A 38 12.68 -13.60 17.57
N THR A 39 11.88 -14.55 17.08
CA THR A 39 11.81 -14.87 15.64
C THR A 39 10.41 -14.61 15.11
N VAL A 40 10.30 -13.79 14.07
CA VAL A 40 9.05 -13.47 13.38
C VAL A 40 9.06 -14.16 12.03
N TYR A 41 8.15 -15.10 11.84
CA TYR A 41 7.93 -15.81 10.58
C TYR A 41 6.74 -15.22 9.84
N LEU A 42 6.87 -15.11 8.53
CA LEU A 42 5.75 -14.90 7.63
C LEU A 42 5.49 -16.20 6.90
N VAL A 43 4.28 -16.75 7.04
CA VAL A 43 3.88 -17.99 6.38
C VAL A 43 2.64 -17.76 5.55
N GLY A 44 2.43 -18.58 4.53
CA GLY A 44 1.25 -18.54 3.67
C GLY A 44 1.25 -19.68 2.68
N ASN A 45 0.16 -19.84 1.94
CA ASN A 45 0.04 -20.91 0.96
C ASN A 45 0.41 -20.40 -0.43
N LYS A 46 1.14 -21.21 -1.19
CA LYS A 46 1.43 -20.95 -2.60
C LYS A 46 0.83 -22.04 -3.49
N GLU A 47 0.44 -21.66 -4.71
CA GLU A 47 0.05 -22.62 -5.75
C GLU A 47 1.26 -23.37 -6.30
N ASP A 48 2.37 -22.64 -6.44
CA ASP A 48 3.66 -23.15 -6.92
C ASP A 48 4.78 -22.51 -6.09
N PRO A 49 5.87 -23.23 -5.75
CA PRO A 49 6.98 -22.68 -4.97
C PRO A 49 7.61 -21.40 -5.54
N THR A 50 7.59 -21.22 -6.86
CA THR A 50 8.13 -20.05 -7.56
C THR A 50 7.15 -18.88 -7.64
N SER A 51 5.88 -19.09 -7.26
CA SER A 51 4.86 -18.03 -7.22
C SER A 51 5.27 -16.91 -6.26
N MET A 52 5.14 -15.67 -6.72
CA MET A 52 5.23 -14.48 -5.86
C MET A 52 3.93 -14.25 -5.09
N PHE A 53 2.80 -14.78 -5.59
CA PHE A 53 1.52 -14.74 -4.90
C PHE A 53 1.44 -15.78 -3.79
N ALA A 54 0.92 -15.37 -2.64
CA ALA A 54 0.52 -16.26 -1.55
C ALA A 54 -0.84 -15.84 -0.97
N ASP A 55 -1.57 -16.80 -0.43
CA ASP A 55 -2.83 -16.59 0.32
C ASP A 55 -2.73 -17.16 1.75
N HIS A 56 -3.71 -16.87 2.62
CA HIS A 56 -3.69 -17.25 4.04
C HIS A 56 -2.42 -16.78 4.78
N ILE A 57 -1.92 -15.61 4.39
CA ILE A 57 -0.74 -15.01 5.00
C ILE A 57 -0.97 -14.82 6.50
N THR A 58 -0.05 -15.32 7.31
CA THR A 58 -0.09 -15.26 8.77
C THR A 58 1.31 -14.92 9.29
N ILE A 59 1.38 -14.01 10.26
CA ILE A 59 2.62 -13.73 11.00
C ILE A 59 2.65 -14.63 12.22
N ILE A 60 3.76 -15.33 12.45
CA ILE A 60 3.99 -16.12 13.67
C ILE A 60 5.16 -15.50 14.41
N ILE A 61 4.91 -15.07 15.65
CA ILE A 61 5.93 -14.51 16.55
C ILE A 61 6.31 -15.61 17.53
N GLU A 62 7.57 -16.07 17.52
CA GLU A 62 8.14 -16.98 18.51
C GLU A 62 8.99 -16.18 19.50
N ASP A 63 8.57 -16.18 20.76
CA ASP A 63 9.30 -15.59 21.88
C ASP A 63 10.65 -16.33 22.07
N GLY A 64 11.75 -15.57 22.03
CA GLY A 64 13.10 -16.10 22.14
C GLY A 64 13.41 -16.75 23.49
N ALA A 65 12.83 -16.21 24.57
CA ALA A 65 13.05 -16.63 25.95
C ALA A 65 12.14 -17.81 26.35
N THR A 66 10.87 -17.77 25.98
CA THR A 66 9.86 -18.74 26.43
C THR A 66 9.51 -19.80 25.40
N LYS A 67 9.83 -19.58 24.11
CA LYS A 67 9.41 -20.41 22.98
C LYS A 67 7.90 -20.47 22.75
N GLN A 68 7.13 -19.59 23.41
CA GLN A 68 5.72 -19.45 23.10
C GLN A 68 5.53 -18.78 21.74
N THR A 69 4.46 -19.15 21.05
CA THR A 69 4.14 -18.61 19.73
C THR A 69 2.81 -17.86 19.76
N THR A 70 2.77 -16.72 19.06
CA THR A 70 1.54 -15.93 18.81
C THR A 70 1.32 -15.80 17.32
N ALA A 71 0.11 -16.12 16.86
CA ALA A 71 -0.29 -15.94 15.46
C ALA A 71 -1.05 -14.63 15.27
N VAL A 72 -0.72 -13.90 14.22
CA VAL A 72 -1.39 -12.66 13.80
C VAL A 72 -1.94 -12.84 12.39
N HIS A 73 -3.25 -12.62 12.25
CA HIS A 73 -3.95 -12.74 10.97
C HIS A 73 -4.29 -11.34 10.45
N PRO A 74 -3.56 -10.81 9.46
CA PRO A 74 -3.88 -9.52 8.85
C PRO A 74 -5.26 -9.57 8.16
N PRO A 75 -6.03 -8.46 8.15
CA PRO A 75 -7.34 -8.40 7.49
C PRO A 75 -7.33 -8.84 6.02
N ASP A 76 -6.46 -8.24 5.20
CA ASP A 76 -6.11 -8.75 3.88
C ASP A 76 -4.88 -9.65 4.00
N ASN A 77 -5.04 -10.92 3.64
CA ASN A 77 -4.04 -11.97 3.83
C ASN A 77 -3.68 -12.71 2.53
N ALA A 78 -3.86 -12.06 1.39
CA ALA A 78 -3.49 -12.60 0.09
C ALA A 78 -2.92 -11.50 -0.81
N GLY A 79 -1.78 -11.78 -1.42
CA GLY A 79 -1.05 -10.79 -2.22
C GLY A 79 0.26 -11.31 -2.78
N TYR A 80 0.93 -10.47 -3.54
CA TYR A 80 2.23 -10.72 -4.15
C TYR A 80 3.34 -10.14 -3.28
N ASN A 81 4.53 -10.74 -3.35
CA ASN A 81 5.76 -10.19 -2.78
C ASN A 81 5.66 -9.84 -1.28
N ALA A 82 4.92 -10.65 -0.51
CA ALA A 82 4.73 -10.43 0.91
C ALA A 82 6.07 -10.53 1.67
N GLY A 83 6.34 -9.56 2.55
CA GLY A 83 7.60 -9.49 3.29
C GLY A 83 7.48 -8.75 4.62
N LEU A 84 8.45 -9.03 5.50
CA LEU A 84 8.56 -8.44 6.83
C LEU A 84 9.69 -7.43 6.91
N PHE A 85 9.47 -6.42 7.75
CA PHE A 85 10.50 -5.53 8.24
C PHE A 85 10.32 -5.32 9.75
N LEU A 86 11.42 -5.28 10.50
CA LEU A 86 11.41 -5.00 11.94
C LEU A 86 12.08 -3.64 12.18
N GLY A 87 11.41 -2.75 12.90
CA GLY A 87 11.94 -1.43 13.24
C GLY A 87 11.08 -0.74 14.28
N ASP A 88 11.67 0.19 15.03
CA ASP A 88 10.94 0.99 16.03
C ASP A 88 10.10 2.05 15.31
N PHE A 89 8.78 1.88 15.26
CA PHE A 89 7.88 2.79 14.56
C PHE A 89 7.12 3.70 15.52
N ASN A 90 6.87 3.26 16.75
CA ASN A 90 6.16 4.02 17.78
C ASN A 90 7.09 4.82 18.72
N LYS A 91 8.40 4.83 18.43
CA LYS A 91 9.47 5.57 19.15
C LYS A 91 9.66 5.11 20.59
N ASP A 92 9.38 3.84 20.87
CA ASP A 92 9.44 3.27 22.21
C ASP A 92 10.67 2.38 22.46
N ARG A 93 11.54 2.28 21.44
CA ARG A 93 12.80 1.52 21.37
C ARG A 93 12.65 -0.01 21.29
N VAL A 94 11.44 -0.52 21.16
CA VAL A 94 11.16 -1.93 20.84
C VAL A 94 10.89 -2.04 19.34
N ALA A 95 11.35 -3.11 18.69
CA ALA A 95 11.07 -3.27 17.27
C ALA A 95 9.61 -3.68 17.05
N ASP A 96 8.87 -2.90 16.25
CA ASP A 96 7.56 -3.29 15.76
C ASP A 96 7.67 -4.06 14.44
N ILE A 97 6.60 -4.76 14.08
CA ILE A 97 6.52 -5.68 12.94
C ILE A 97 5.76 -5.00 11.81
N PHE A 98 6.46 -4.67 10.72
CA PHE A 98 5.86 -4.21 9.47
C PHE A 98 5.64 -5.40 8.53
N LEU A 99 4.42 -5.51 7.99
CA LEU A 99 4.06 -6.41 6.90
C LEU A 99 3.66 -5.59 5.68
N GLY A 100 4.29 -5.85 4.54
CA GLY A 100 3.91 -5.29 3.25
C GLY A 100 3.71 -6.39 2.21
N MET A 101 2.70 -6.22 1.35
CA MET A 101 2.45 -7.07 0.19
C MET A 101 1.71 -6.28 -0.89
N GLU A 102 1.81 -6.70 -2.14
CA GLU A 102 1.18 -6.05 -3.29
C GLU A 102 -0.15 -6.73 -3.62
N SER A 103 -1.19 -5.96 -3.98
CA SER A 103 -2.46 -6.55 -4.44
C SER A 103 -2.33 -7.23 -5.80
N GLY A 104 -1.32 -6.84 -6.59
CA GLY A 104 -1.25 -7.11 -8.02
C GLY A 104 -2.21 -6.23 -8.84
N GLY A 105 -2.27 -6.48 -10.14
CA GLY A 105 -3.10 -5.71 -11.07
C GLY A 105 -2.52 -4.35 -11.47
N SER A 106 -3.21 -3.65 -12.36
CA SER A 106 -2.71 -2.39 -12.94
C SER A 106 -2.86 -1.17 -12.02
N GLY A 107 -3.69 -1.28 -10.98
CA GLY A 107 -3.86 -0.23 -9.96
C GLY A 107 -2.63 -0.06 -9.07
N GLY A 108 -1.82 -1.12 -8.91
CA GLY A 108 -0.59 -1.08 -8.13
C GLY A 108 -0.84 -0.79 -6.65
N TYR A 109 -1.90 -1.35 -6.07
CA TYR A 109 -2.23 -1.16 -4.66
C TYR A 109 -1.35 -2.08 -3.79
N GLY A 110 -1.16 -1.68 -2.53
CA GLY A 110 -0.48 -2.50 -1.54
C GLY A 110 -1.32 -2.70 -0.29
N PHE A 111 -1.06 -3.80 0.41
CA PHE A 111 -1.58 -4.07 1.74
C PHE A 111 -0.45 -3.92 2.74
N PHE A 112 -0.66 -3.04 3.73
CA PHE A 112 0.36 -2.68 4.70
C PHE A 112 -0.21 -2.65 6.12
N TYR A 113 0.51 -3.27 7.04
CA TYR A 113 0.16 -3.34 8.46
C TYR A 113 1.41 -3.16 9.32
N ILE A 114 1.26 -2.51 10.47
CA ILE A 114 2.31 -2.41 11.48
C ILE A 114 1.73 -2.82 12.82
N TYR A 115 2.40 -3.74 13.51
CA TYR A 115 2.00 -4.24 14.83
C TYR A 115 3.13 -4.08 15.83
N SER A 116 2.82 -3.52 17.00
CA SER A 116 3.67 -3.66 18.18
C SER A 116 3.34 -4.97 18.89
N PHE A 117 4.35 -5.64 19.42
CA PHE A 117 4.18 -6.84 20.26
C PHE A 117 4.77 -6.69 21.66
N ARG A 118 4.98 -5.43 22.09
CA ARG A 118 5.59 -5.10 23.37
C ARG A 118 4.89 -5.79 24.55
N ASN A 119 5.68 -6.33 25.47
CA ASN A 119 5.23 -7.09 26.64
C ASN A 119 4.31 -8.28 26.28
N ASN A 120 4.54 -8.90 25.12
CA ASN A 120 3.71 -9.99 24.58
C ASN A 120 2.24 -9.58 24.34
N HIS A 121 1.97 -8.28 24.15
CA HIS A 121 0.66 -7.74 23.82
C HIS A 121 0.65 -7.17 22.41
N LEU A 122 -0.16 -7.77 21.53
CA LEU A 122 -0.31 -7.32 20.16
C LEU A 122 -1.15 -6.04 20.10
N HIS A 123 -0.63 -5.01 19.44
CA HIS A 123 -1.33 -3.75 19.16
C HIS A 123 -1.10 -3.29 17.72
N GLU A 124 -2.17 -3.03 16.97
CA GLU A 124 -2.08 -2.50 15.60
C GLU A 124 -1.73 -1.00 15.63
N LEU A 125 -0.61 -0.62 15.02
CA LEU A 125 -0.14 0.76 14.89
C LEU A 125 -0.54 1.40 13.55
N PHE A 126 -0.57 0.61 12.48
CA PHE A 126 -0.94 1.07 11.14
C PHE A 126 -1.78 0.02 10.40
N ASN A 127 -2.75 0.51 9.64
CA ASN A 127 -3.66 -0.29 8.83
C ASN A 127 -4.00 0.46 7.54
N VAL A 128 -3.78 -0.19 6.40
CA VAL A 128 -3.94 0.44 5.08
C VAL A 128 -5.39 0.86 4.79
N GLN A 129 -6.39 0.13 5.27
CA GLN A 129 -7.80 0.47 5.04
C GLN A 129 -8.14 1.77 5.78
N LYS A 130 -7.73 1.89 7.05
CA LYS A 130 -7.87 3.14 7.83
C LYS A 130 -7.14 4.32 7.16
N TYR A 131 -5.96 4.08 6.60
CA TYR A 131 -5.23 5.12 5.86
C TYR A 131 -6.02 5.58 4.61
N ASN A 132 -6.50 4.65 3.79
CA ASN A 132 -7.25 4.96 2.57
C ASN A 132 -8.59 5.65 2.85
N GLU A 133 -9.21 5.40 4.00
CA GLU A 133 -10.41 6.12 4.44
C GLU A 133 -10.13 7.58 4.82
N LEU A 134 -8.98 7.84 5.45
CA LEU A 134 -8.59 9.18 5.90
C LEU A 134 -8.02 10.06 4.77
N TYR A 135 -7.21 9.48 3.87
CA TYR A 135 -6.49 10.21 2.82
C TYR A 135 -7.17 10.03 1.46
N GLN A 136 -8.36 10.62 1.34
CA GLN A 136 -9.15 10.65 0.12
C GLN A 136 -8.98 11.98 -0.61
N PHE A 137 -8.88 11.92 -1.94
CA PHE A 137 -8.70 13.10 -2.78
C PHE A 137 -9.65 13.06 -3.97
N LYS A 138 -10.04 14.25 -4.44
CA LYS A 138 -10.74 14.47 -5.70
C LYS A 138 -9.76 15.05 -6.70
N VAL A 139 -9.81 14.56 -7.93
CA VAL A 139 -8.98 15.04 -9.04
C VAL A 139 -9.88 15.59 -10.12
N ASN A 140 -9.79 16.89 -10.39
CA ASN A 140 -10.54 17.52 -11.47
C ASN A 140 -9.59 18.25 -12.41
N TYR A 141 -9.85 18.12 -13.71
CA TYR A 141 -9.23 18.99 -14.68
C TYR A 141 -9.90 20.36 -14.58
N GLU A 142 -9.12 21.40 -14.74
CA GLU A 142 -9.54 22.80 -14.67
C GLU A 142 -9.08 23.53 -15.93
N ASP A 143 -9.66 24.70 -16.19
CA ASP A 143 -9.22 25.57 -17.28
C ASP A 143 -7.71 25.89 -17.18
N PHE A 144 -7.13 26.25 -18.33
CA PHE A 144 -5.74 26.65 -18.50
C PHE A 144 -4.74 25.54 -18.13
N TYR A 145 -5.07 24.30 -18.53
CA TYR A 145 -4.19 23.13 -18.44
C TYR A 145 -3.76 22.81 -17.01
N LYS A 146 -4.69 22.96 -16.07
CA LYS A 146 -4.48 22.66 -14.65
C LYS A 146 -5.26 21.44 -14.25
N VAL A 147 -4.76 20.72 -13.25
CA VAL A 147 -5.48 19.64 -12.57
C VAL A 147 -5.46 19.93 -11.08
N SER A 148 -6.64 20.09 -10.48
CA SER A 148 -6.80 20.22 -9.04
C SER A 148 -6.80 18.83 -8.39
N VAL A 149 -6.03 18.68 -7.31
CA VAL A 149 -6.01 17.47 -6.46
C VAL A 149 -6.28 17.92 -5.04
N GLY A 150 -7.52 17.72 -4.56
CA GLY A 150 -7.98 18.31 -3.31
C GLY A 150 -8.59 17.29 -2.36
N SER A 151 -8.40 17.49 -1.06
CA SER A 151 -9.07 16.73 -0.01
C SER A 151 -9.83 17.69 0.90
N PRO A 152 -11.16 17.78 0.78
CA PRO A 152 -11.98 18.63 1.65
C PRO A 152 -11.86 18.25 3.13
N GLN A 153 -11.68 16.96 3.43
CA GLN A 153 -11.54 16.46 4.79
C GLN A 153 -10.25 16.96 5.46
N LEU A 154 -9.20 17.14 4.68
CA LEU A 154 -7.90 17.62 5.14
C LEU A 154 -7.72 19.14 4.96
N ASP A 155 -8.70 19.83 4.34
CA ASP A 155 -8.64 21.24 3.96
C ASP A 155 -7.39 21.60 3.13
N ILE A 156 -7.12 20.80 2.09
CA ILE A 156 -5.96 20.95 1.21
C ILE A 156 -6.34 20.93 -0.26
N LEU A 157 -5.56 21.67 -1.05
CA LEU A 157 -5.67 21.74 -2.50
C LEU A 157 -4.27 21.84 -3.12
N PHE A 158 -3.96 20.91 -4.02
CA PHE A 158 -2.80 20.96 -4.89
C PHE A 158 -3.24 21.27 -6.32
N THR A 159 -2.34 21.87 -7.11
CA THR A 159 -2.57 22.14 -8.53
C THR A 159 -1.38 21.64 -9.33
N ILE A 160 -1.65 20.73 -10.27
CA ILE A 160 -0.68 20.22 -11.23
C ILE A 160 -0.84 21.02 -12.52
N ASP A 161 0.27 21.50 -13.08
CA ASP A 161 0.32 22.05 -14.42
C ASP A 161 0.62 20.92 -15.42
N ILE A 162 -0.29 20.73 -16.38
CA ILE A 162 -0.17 19.70 -17.43
C ILE A 162 0.09 20.30 -18.82
N SER A 163 0.42 21.60 -18.92
CA SER A 163 0.76 22.25 -20.20
C SER A 163 1.93 21.57 -20.94
N ASN A 164 2.75 20.81 -20.20
CA ASN A 164 3.85 20.02 -20.72
C ASN A 164 3.44 18.76 -21.52
N ARG A 165 2.16 18.35 -21.48
CA ARG A 165 1.70 17.07 -22.07
C ARG A 165 1.62 17.06 -23.60
N GLY A 166 1.81 18.21 -24.24
CA GLY A 166 1.83 18.32 -25.70
C GLY A 166 0.44 18.32 -26.34
N TYR A 167 0.40 18.64 -27.63
CA TYR A 167 -0.84 18.89 -28.36
C TYR A 167 -1.76 17.67 -28.44
N ASP A 168 -1.21 16.48 -28.68
CA ASP A 168 -2.01 15.25 -28.85
C ASP A 168 -2.78 14.88 -27.58
N TYR A 169 -2.22 15.19 -26.41
CA TYR A 169 -2.86 14.98 -25.12
C TYR A 169 -3.85 16.10 -24.78
N LEU A 170 -3.48 17.36 -25.03
CA LEU A 170 -4.25 18.53 -24.57
C LEU A 170 -5.40 18.90 -25.51
N SER A 171 -5.22 18.78 -26.82
CA SER A 171 -6.23 19.19 -27.81
C SER A 171 -7.56 18.43 -27.74
N PRO A 172 -7.65 17.15 -27.30
CA PRO A 172 -8.93 16.51 -27.05
C PRO A 172 -9.69 17.09 -25.85
N LEU A 173 -8.96 17.60 -24.84
CA LEU A 173 -9.52 18.05 -23.56
C LEU A 173 -9.87 19.54 -23.55
N TYR A 174 -9.07 20.36 -24.24
CA TYR A 174 -9.13 21.81 -24.19
C TYR A 174 -9.42 22.44 -25.55
N THR A 175 -10.03 23.62 -25.51
CA THR A 175 -10.09 24.55 -26.65
C THR A 175 -8.73 25.23 -26.83
N ASP A 176 -8.50 25.86 -27.99
CA ASP A 176 -7.27 26.61 -28.26
C ASP A 176 -7.03 27.78 -27.28
N GLN A 177 -8.08 28.23 -26.61
CA GLN A 177 -8.02 29.27 -25.55
C GLN A 177 -7.69 28.69 -24.17
N GLY A 178 -7.42 27.38 -24.06
CA GLY A 178 -7.13 26.69 -22.80
C GLY A 178 -8.35 26.38 -21.94
N LYS A 179 -9.58 26.65 -22.42
CA LYS A 179 -10.81 26.29 -21.70
C LYS A 179 -11.15 24.82 -21.89
N LEU A 180 -11.56 24.12 -20.82
CA LEU A 180 -12.07 22.75 -20.91
C LEU A 180 -13.28 22.67 -21.83
N LYS A 181 -13.29 21.64 -22.68
CA LYS A 181 -14.43 21.37 -23.57
C LYS A 181 -15.62 20.78 -22.82
N GLN A 182 -15.35 19.98 -21.80
CA GLN A 182 -16.32 19.36 -20.90
C GLN A 182 -15.63 19.02 -19.57
N PRO A 183 -16.39 18.79 -18.48
CA PRO A 183 -15.81 18.32 -17.22
C PRO A 183 -15.06 17.01 -17.40
N VAL A 184 -13.86 16.93 -16.82
CA VAL A 184 -13.01 15.75 -16.83
C VAL A 184 -12.43 15.55 -15.43
N SER A 185 -12.44 14.30 -14.96
CA SER A 185 -11.91 13.93 -13.66
C SER A 185 -10.81 12.88 -13.81
N GLY A 186 -9.88 12.90 -12.87
CA GLY A 186 -8.95 11.81 -12.64
C GLY A 186 -9.27 11.11 -11.33
N GLU A 187 -8.28 10.41 -10.77
CA GLU A 187 -8.41 9.74 -9.48
C GLU A 187 -7.08 9.74 -8.74
N VAL A 188 -7.14 9.80 -7.40
CA VAL A 188 -6.01 9.37 -6.56
C VAL A 188 -6.31 7.96 -6.11
N LEU A 189 -5.45 7.05 -6.53
CA LEU A 189 -5.59 5.63 -6.24
C LEU A 189 -5.38 5.33 -4.74
N ALA A 190 -5.80 4.14 -4.32
CA ALA A 190 -5.47 3.61 -3.01
C ALA A 190 -3.94 3.53 -2.80
N LEU A 191 -3.51 3.44 -1.53
CA LEU A 191 -2.11 3.37 -1.15
C LEU A 191 -1.39 2.26 -1.92
N GLY A 192 -0.38 2.65 -2.71
CA GLY A 192 0.38 1.73 -3.55
C GLY A 192 1.72 1.34 -2.94
N ALA A 193 2.33 2.24 -2.16
CA ALA A 193 3.58 1.98 -1.48
C ALA A 193 3.63 2.65 -0.11
N LEU A 194 4.26 1.96 0.84
CA LEU A 194 4.54 2.46 2.18
C LEU A 194 5.98 2.10 2.55
N TYR A 195 6.83 3.10 2.68
CA TYR A 195 8.26 2.90 2.95
C TYR A 195 8.61 3.34 4.37
N PRO A 196 9.21 2.46 5.19
CA PRO A 196 9.92 2.86 6.39
C PRO A 196 11.10 3.77 6.00
N ILE A 197 11.18 4.96 6.58
CA ILE A 197 12.28 5.90 6.34
C ILE A 197 12.83 6.45 7.66
N VAL A 198 14.12 6.77 7.67
CA VAL A 198 14.77 7.43 8.81
C VAL A 198 14.82 8.93 8.55
N THR A 199 14.09 9.71 9.33
CA THR A 199 14.04 11.19 9.24
C THR A 199 14.85 11.86 10.35
N ASP A 200 14.90 11.27 11.54
CA ASP A 200 15.81 11.66 12.63
C ASP A 200 17.05 10.78 12.61
N ILE A 201 18.13 11.30 12.01
CA ILE A 201 19.43 10.63 11.93
C ILE A 201 20.11 10.38 13.28
N LYS A 202 19.63 11.01 14.37
CA LYS A 202 20.12 10.75 15.73
C LYS A 202 19.28 9.69 16.45
N GLY A 203 18.09 9.41 15.96
CA GLY A 203 17.19 8.38 16.45
C GLY A 203 17.38 7.03 15.76
N SER A 204 16.78 5.99 16.33
CA SER A 204 16.71 4.64 15.77
C SER A 204 15.29 4.29 15.28
N SER A 205 14.40 5.28 15.21
CA SER A 205 12.99 5.10 14.86
C SER A 205 12.70 5.40 13.39
N TYR A 206 11.66 4.78 12.87
CA TYR A 206 11.19 4.91 11.48
C TYR A 206 9.92 5.74 11.41
N ASP A 207 9.93 6.72 10.50
CA ASP A 207 8.74 7.35 9.95
C ASP A 207 8.28 6.57 8.71
N LEU A 208 7.12 6.93 8.15
CA LEU A 208 6.58 6.29 6.95
C LEU A 208 6.42 7.30 5.80
N LEU A 209 6.87 6.92 4.61
CA LEU A 209 6.52 7.61 3.37
C LEU A 209 5.45 6.80 2.62
N ALA A 210 4.24 7.33 2.59
CA ALA A 210 3.09 6.76 1.90
C ALA A 210 2.92 7.39 0.51
N LEU A 211 2.74 6.58 -0.53
CA LEU A 211 2.57 7.03 -1.92
C LEU A 211 1.24 6.55 -2.51
N GLN A 212 0.43 7.50 -2.96
CA GLN A 212 -0.78 7.26 -3.74
C GLN A 212 -0.61 7.84 -5.14
N ARG A 213 -0.85 7.04 -6.18
CA ARG A 213 -0.69 7.49 -7.56
C ARG A 213 -1.88 8.35 -7.99
N ILE A 214 -1.59 9.48 -8.62
CA ILE A 214 -2.58 10.37 -9.22
C ILE A 214 -2.66 10.01 -10.70
N ILE A 215 -3.86 9.63 -11.15
CA ILE A 215 -4.12 9.29 -12.55
C ILE A 215 -5.10 10.29 -13.18
N GLY A 216 -4.99 10.46 -14.49
CA GLY A 216 -5.97 11.15 -15.31
C GLY A 216 -7.19 10.27 -15.62
N PRO A 217 -7.89 10.50 -16.75
CA PRO A 217 -9.10 9.76 -17.11
C PRO A 217 -8.89 8.26 -17.35
N THR A 218 -7.63 7.82 -17.47
CA THR A 218 -7.28 6.42 -17.66
C THR A 218 -6.17 6.04 -16.68
N ASN A 219 -6.16 4.79 -16.22
CA ASN A 219 -5.14 4.31 -15.28
C ASN A 219 -3.71 4.32 -15.86
N ALA A 220 -3.56 4.35 -17.19
CA ALA A 220 -2.25 4.49 -17.85
C ALA A 220 -1.69 5.92 -17.78
N ASP A 221 -2.54 6.93 -17.54
CA ASP A 221 -2.15 8.33 -17.49
C ASP A 221 -1.76 8.75 -16.07
N THR A 222 -0.53 8.47 -15.68
CA THR A 222 -0.01 8.94 -14.37
C THR A 222 0.29 10.43 -14.43
N LEU A 223 -0.38 11.22 -13.60
CA LEU A 223 -0.17 12.67 -13.47
C LEU A 223 0.91 13.01 -12.44
N GLY A 224 1.06 12.17 -11.42
CA GLY A 224 1.99 12.37 -10.31
C GLY A 224 1.67 11.45 -9.14
N TYR A 225 2.15 11.81 -7.96
CA TYR A 225 1.91 11.06 -6.73
C TYR A 225 1.58 12.01 -5.59
N VAL A 226 0.60 11.64 -4.76
CA VAL A 226 0.50 12.19 -3.41
C VAL A 226 1.54 11.46 -2.56
N GLU A 227 2.45 12.23 -1.97
CA GLU A 227 3.48 11.76 -1.05
C GLU A 227 3.14 12.28 0.35
N ASN A 228 2.92 11.34 1.28
CA ASN A 228 2.55 11.64 2.64
C ASN A 228 3.61 11.11 3.60
N LEU A 229 4.35 12.01 4.21
CA LEU A 229 5.26 11.69 5.30
C LEU A 229 4.47 11.63 6.61
N LEU A 230 4.41 10.45 7.20
CA LEU A 230 3.78 10.17 8.47
C LEU A 230 4.83 9.99 9.56
N SER A 231 4.62 10.60 10.72
CA SER A 231 5.42 10.37 11.91
C SER A 231 4.53 9.98 13.09
N TRP A 232 5.05 9.14 13.98
CA TRP A 232 4.34 8.77 15.20
C TRP A 232 4.32 9.94 16.19
N ASP A 233 3.13 10.31 16.66
CA ASP A 233 2.90 11.41 17.61
C ASP A 233 2.80 10.98 19.08
N GLY A 234 2.96 9.69 19.36
CA GLY A 234 2.75 9.07 20.66
C GLY A 234 1.47 8.23 20.74
N SER A 235 0.54 8.40 19.80
CA SER A 235 -0.74 7.68 19.75
C SER A 235 -1.09 7.10 18.38
N ALA A 236 -0.73 7.79 17.31
CA ALA A 236 -1.00 7.37 15.94
C ALA A 236 0.02 7.97 14.98
N PHE A 237 0.09 7.42 13.78
CA PHE A 237 0.77 8.06 12.67
C PHE A 237 -0.01 9.30 12.20
N LYS A 238 0.67 10.46 12.18
CA LYS A 238 0.12 11.73 11.69
C LYS A 238 0.91 12.22 10.49
N SER A 239 0.20 12.80 9.51
CA SER A 239 0.85 13.51 8.41
C SER A 239 1.60 14.72 8.96
N VAL A 240 2.91 14.72 8.77
CA VAL A 240 3.79 15.86 9.09
C VAL A 240 4.22 16.62 7.84
N ARG A 241 4.10 15.99 6.66
CA ARG A 241 4.27 16.65 5.37
C ARG A 241 3.46 15.92 4.31
N LEU A 242 2.62 16.65 3.61
CA LEU A 242 1.82 16.15 2.50
C LEU A 242 2.13 16.96 1.25
N THR A 243 2.59 16.30 0.19
CA THR A 243 3.05 16.93 -1.04
C THR A 243 2.52 16.20 -2.26
N VAL A 244 2.50 16.89 -3.40
CA VAL A 244 2.29 16.26 -4.71
C VAL A 244 3.60 16.33 -5.48
N SER A 245 4.11 15.18 -5.90
CA SER A 245 5.26 15.07 -6.80
C SER A 245 4.80 14.78 -8.23
N ILE A 246 5.51 15.38 -9.19
CA ILE A 246 5.19 15.28 -10.62
C ILE A 246 6.43 14.82 -11.38
N LEU A 247 6.21 14.13 -12.51
CA LEU A 247 7.30 13.66 -13.36
C LEU A 247 8.01 14.84 -14.04
N GLY A 248 9.34 14.77 -14.08
CA GLY A 248 10.15 15.72 -14.83
C GLY A 248 9.89 15.65 -16.34
N THR A 249 10.06 16.76 -17.03
CA THR A 249 9.92 16.86 -18.49
C THR A 249 11.25 17.08 -19.16
N LYS A 250 11.31 16.81 -20.48
CA LYS A 250 12.44 17.27 -21.28
C LYS A 250 12.49 18.79 -21.25
N LEU A 251 13.70 19.31 -21.04
CA LEU A 251 14.01 20.72 -21.12
C LEU A 251 13.68 21.23 -22.53
N ILE A 252 12.83 22.24 -22.64
CA ILE A 252 12.63 22.99 -23.89
C ILE A 252 13.55 24.22 -23.78
N ALA A 253 14.43 24.39 -24.76
CA ALA A 253 15.61 25.27 -24.67
C ALA A 253 15.28 26.72 -24.32
N LEU A 254 15.46 27.07 -23.04
CA LEU A 254 15.74 28.40 -22.50
C LEU A 254 16.70 28.30 -21.28
N TYR A 255 17.40 27.17 -21.19
CA TYR A 255 18.55 26.91 -20.32
C TYR A 255 19.72 26.50 -21.20
#